data_AF-A0A2S5T0K0-F1
#
_entry.id   AF-A0A2S5T0K0-F1
#
_cell.length_a   1.000
_cell.length_b   1.000
_cell.length_c   1.000
_cell.angle_alpha   90.00
_cell.angle_beta   90.00
_cell.angle_gamma   90.00
#
_symmetry.space_group_name_H-M   'P 1'
#
loop_
_entity.id
_entity.type
_entity.pdbx_description
1 polymer ?
#
loop_
_entity_poly.entity_id
_entity_poly.type
_entity_poly.pdbx_seq_one_letter_code
_entity_poly.pdbx_strand_id
1 'polypeptide(L)'
;MSRLHALKVALEHAEQERDAALRAMQRAAAQLEAAERQAAQLEDYRTDYQKRWSQQFQREGTVDILQCYQNFMSRLNAAIEQQQRVVAQARAGRQRCQAVLVERETRAASIRKLIERREAEEALAQRRREQKATDEQASRLAWAARVHVLTA
;
A
#
# COMPACT_ATOMS: atom_id res chain seq x y z
N MET A 1 18.99 -14.65 -21.84
CA MET A 1 17.92 -13.63 -21.64
C MET A 1 18.52 -12.24 -21.73
N SER A 2 17.84 -11.27 -22.36
CA SER A 2 18.30 -9.87 -22.37
C SER A 2 18.21 -9.26 -20.96
N ARG A 3 19.14 -8.38 -20.60
CA ARG A 3 19.17 -7.66 -19.31
C ARG A 3 17.90 -6.84 -19.08
N LEU A 4 17.31 -6.29 -20.14
CA LEU A 4 16.03 -5.58 -20.09
C LEU A 4 14.86 -6.53 -19.74
N HIS A 5 14.85 -7.73 -20.31
CA HIS A 5 13.82 -8.73 -20.00
C HIS A 5 13.87 -9.16 -18.53
N ALA A 6 15.07 -9.35 -17.97
CA ALA A 6 15.23 -9.64 -16.54
C ALA A 6 14.68 -8.51 -15.64
N LEU A 7 14.86 -7.25 -16.03
CA LEU A 7 14.28 -6.11 -15.30
C LEU A 7 12.75 -6.09 -15.38
N LYS A 8 12.16 -6.42 -16.55
CA LYS A 8 10.71 -6.51 -16.72
C LYS A 8 10.10 -7.58 -15.81
N VAL A 9 10.71 -8.76 -15.75
CA VAL A 9 10.29 -9.83 -14.81
C VAL A 9 10.43 -9.38 -13.35
N ALA A 10 11.51 -8.65 -13.01
CA ALA A 10 11.68 -8.10 -11.66
C ALA A 10 10.61 -7.03 -11.31
N LEU A 11 10.17 -6.23 -12.29
CA LEU A 11 9.08 -5.27 -12.12
C LEU A 11 7.76 -6.00 -11.85
N GLU A 12 7.42 -7.01 -12.64
CA GLU A 12 6.20 -7.81 -12.45
C GLU A 12 6.14 -8.39 -11.03
N HIS A 13 7.24 -8.98 -10.56
CA HIS A 13 7.32 -9.48 -9.18
C HIS A 13 7.17 -8.36 -8.14
N ALA A 14 7.83 -7.21 -8.32
CA ALA A 14 7.71 -6.09 -7.41
C ALA A 14 6.28 -5.51 -7.36
N GLU A 15 5.57 -5.48 -8.48
CA GLU A 15 4.17 -5.06 -8.56
C GLU A 15 3.24 -6.06 -7.85
N GLN A 16 3.48 -7.37 -8.01
CA GLN A 16 2.75 -8.40 -7.27
C GLN A 16 2.94 -8.26 -5.75
N GLU A 17 4.17 -8.00 -5.30
CA GLU A 17 4.47 -7.75 -3.88
C GLU A 17 3.78 -6.47 -3.36
N ARG A 18 3.78 -5.38 -4.15
CA ARG A 18 3.07 -4.15 -3.83
C ARG A 18 1.57 -4.41 -3.68
N ASP A 19 0.97 -5.15 -4.61
CA ASP A 19 -0.47 -5.44 -4.57
C ASP A 19 -0.83 -6.32 -3.37
N ALA A 20 0.04 -7.26 -3.00
CA ALA A 20 -0.12 -8.03 -1.77
C ALA A 20 -0.05 -7.15 -0.52
N ALA A 21 0.90 -6.20 -0.47
CA ALA A 21 1.02 -5.23 0.61
C ALA A 21 -0.21 -4.30 0.70
N LEU A 22 -0.76 -3.87 -0.44
CA LEU A 22 -1.97 -3.06 -0.50
C LEU A 22 -3.17 -3.82 0.08
N ARG A 23 -3.37 -5.08 -0.33
CA ARG A 23 -4.43 -5.93 0.25
C ARG A 23 -4.25 -6.12 1.76
N ALA A 24 -3.02 -6.27 2.24
CA ALA A 24 -2.74 -6.38 3.67
C ALA A 24 -3.07 -5.08 4.42
N MET A 25 -2.71 -3.93 3.86
CA MET A 25 -3.03 -2.61 4.43
C MET A 25 -4.54 -2.38 4.50
N GLN A 26 -5.29 -2.74 3.45
CA GLN A 26 -6.76 -2.65 3.43
C GLN A 26 -7.40 -3.54 4.51
N ARG A 27 -6.93 -4.78 4.67
CA ARG A 27 -7.40 -5.66 5.75
C ARG A 27 -7.12 -5.08 7.13
N ALA A 28 -5.92 -4.55 7.36
CA ALA A 28 -5.56 -3.92 8.63
C ALA A 28 -6.39 -2.65 8.91
N ALA A 29 -6.72 -1.87 7.88
CA ALA A 29 -7.62 -0.72 7.99
C ALA A 29 -9.04 -1.14 8.40
N ALA A 30 -9.60 -2.16 7.75
CA ALA A 30 -10.92 -2.69 8.11
C ALA A 30 -10.97 -3.26 9.54
N GLN A 31 -9.89 -3.91 10.00
CA GLN A 31 -9.76 -4.38 11.37
C GLN A 31 -9.74 -3.23 12.38
N LEU A 32 -8.98 -2.16 12.09
CA LEU A 32 -8.96 -0.96 12.94
C LEU A 32 -10.34 -0.32 13.02
N GLU A 33 -11.02 -0.14 11.88
CA GLU A 33 -12.35 0.45 11.83
C GLU A 33 -13.37 -0.38 12.63
N ALA A 34 -13.33 -1.71 12.50
CA ALA A 34 -14.19 -2.60 13.28
C ALA A 34 -13.91 -2.48 14.80
N ALA A 35 -12.64 -2.42 15.20
CA ALA A 35 -12.26 -2.27 16.59
C ALA A 35 -12.70 -0.91 17.16
N GLU A 36 -12.56 0.17 16.40
CA GLU A 36 -12.98 1.53 16.80
C GLU A 36 -14.51 1.62 16.92
N ARG A 37 -15.27 1.00 15.99
CA ARG A 37 -16.74 0.90 16.10
C ARG A 37 -17.17 0.17 17.36
N GLN A 38 -16.55 -0.97 17.68
CA GLN A 38 -16.89 -1.72 18.89
C GLN A 38 -16.52 -0.95 20.16
N ALA A 39 -15.42 -0.18 20.15
CA ALA A 39 -15.08 0.70 21.26
C ALA A 39 -16.15 1.78 21.48
N ALA A 40 -16.60 2.44 20.40
CA ALA A 40 -17.67 3.44 20.46
C ALA A 40 -18.98 2.84 21.00
N GLN A 41 -19.36 1.65 20.53
CA GLN A 41 -20.57 0.96 21.04
C GLN A 41 -20.51 0.68 22.54
N LEU A 42 -19.36 0.28 23.07
CA LEU A 42 -19.21 0.04 24.51
C LEU A 42 -19.28 1.33 25.33
N GLU A 43 -18.72 2.42 24.81
CA GLU A 43 -18.78 3.76 25.41
C GLU A 43 -20.20 4.33 25.43
N ASP A 44 -20.92 4.20 24.32
CA ASP A 44 -22.33 4.59 24.20
C ASP A 44 -23.19 3.77 25.18
N TYR A 45 -23.00 2.45 25.20
CA TYR A 45 -23.71 1.55 26.11
C TYR A 45 -23.45 1.90 27.58
N ARG A 46 -22.20 2.22 27.95
CA ARG A 46 -21.86 2.68 29.31
C ARG A 46 -22.63 3.94 29.68
N THR A 47 -22.65 4.92 28.78
CA THR A 47 -23.32 6.20 28.99
C THR A 47 -24.82 6.03 29.16
N ASP A 48 -25.46 5.25 28.29
CA ASP A 48 -26.90 4.98 28.37
C ASP A 48 -27.27 4.20 29.63
N TYR A 49 -26.45 3.21 30.00
CA TYR A 49 -26.66 2.43 31.20
C TYR A 49 -26.55 3.28 32.47
N GLN A 50 -25.56 4.16 32.56
CA GLN A 50 -25.41 5.11 33.67
C GLN A 50 -26.60 6.08 33.79
N LYS A 51 -27.13 6.58 32.66
CA LYS A 51 -28.33 7.44 32.64
C LYS A 51 -29.59 6.70 33.12
N ARG A 52 -29.79 5.46 32.65
CA ARG A 52 -30.93 4.64 33.10
C ARG A 52 -30.82 4.32 34.58
N TRP A 53 -29.62 4.01 35.05
CA TRP A 53 -29.34 3.75 36.47
C TRP A 53 -29.67 4.96 37.34
N SER A 54 -29.20 6.16 36.99
CA SER A 54 -29.46 7.37 37.79
C SER A 54 -30.94 7.71 37.89
N GLN A 55 -31.73 7.44 36.84
CA GLN A 55 -33.19 7.60 36.84
C GLN A 55 -33.92 6.54 37.68
N GLN A 56 -33.45 5.28 37.67
CA GLN A 56 -34.04 4.18 38.44
C GLN A 56 -33.77 4.34 39.94
N PHE A 57 -32.56 4.76 40.31
CA PHE A 57 -32.13 4.94 41.70
C PHE A 57 -32.94 6.03 42.44
N GLN A 58 -33.42 7.04 41.73
CA GLN A 58 -34.31 8.07 42.31
C GLN A 58 -35.66 7.53 42.77
N ARG A 59 -36.06 6.32 42.34
CA ARG A 59 -37.38 5.76 42.63
C ARG A 59 -37.34 4.69 43.73
N GLU A 60 -36.45 3.70 43.65
CA GLU A 60 -36.41 2.58 44.59
C GLU A 60 -34.98 2.00 44.68
N GLY A 61 -34.19 2.43 45.68
CA GLY A 61 -32.80 1.99 45.86
C GLY A 61 -32.64 0.99 47.01
N THR A 62 -32.53 -0.31 46.71
CA THR A 62 -32.12 -1.34 47.69
C THR A 62 -30.63 -1.70 47.55
N VAL A 63 -30.01 -2.14 48.65
CA VAL A 63 -28.57 -2.42 48.75
C VAL A 63 -28.12 -3.52 47.77
N ASP A 64 -28.94 -4.55 47.54
CA ASP A 64 -28.62 -5.63 46.59
C ASP A 64 -28.54 -5.15 45.14
N ILE A 65 -29.41 -4.23 44.74
CA ILE A 65 -29.43 -3.66 43.38
C ILE A 65 -28.17 -2.82 43.17
N LEU A 66 -27.71 -2.09 44.19
CA LEU A 66 -26.48 -1.31 44.14
C LEU A 66 -25.24 -2.19 43.91
N GLN A 67 -25.16 -3.36 44.57
CA GLN A 67 -24.05 -4.30 44.37
C GLN A 67 -24.05 -4.89 42.95
N CYS A 68 -25.21 -5.27 42.43
CA CYS A 68 -25.36 -5.75 41.05
C CYS A 68 -24.88 -4.71 40.03
N TYR A 69 -25.24 -3.44 40.22
CA TYR A 69 -24.78 -2.33 39.37
C TYR A 69 -23.25 -2.19 39.38
N GLN A 70 -22.64 -2.14 40.57
CA GLN A 70 -21.19 -1.98 40.70
C GLN A 70 -20.43 -3.14 40.04
N ASN A 71 -20.89 -4.38 40.23
CA ASN A 71 -20.28 -5.56 39.62
C ASN A 71 -20.38 -5.51 38.08
N PHE A 72 -21.53 -5.12 37.55
CA PHE A 72 -21.70 -4.98 36.10
C PHE A 72 -20.82 -3.87 35.51
N MET A 73 -20.80 -2.70 36.16
CA MET A 73 -19.97 -1.57 35.73
C MET A 73 -18.48 -1.91 35.76
N SER A 74 -18.02 -2.64 36.78
CA SER A 74 -16.64 -3.12 36.84
C SER A 74 -16.29 -3.99 35.62
N ARG A 75 -17.16 -4.94 35.27
CA ARG A 75 -16.98 -5.80 34.09
C ARG A 75 -17.02 -5.03 32.77
N LEU A 76 -17.93 -4.05 32.65
CA LEU A 76 -18.03 -3.20 31.47
C LEU A 76 -16.77 -2.33 31.29
N ASN A 77 -16.26 -1.75 32.37
CA ASN A 77 -15.00 -0.97 32.33
C ASN A 77 -13.83 -1.86 31.92
N ALA A 78 -13.71 -3.06 32.48
CA ALA A 78 -12.67 -4.02 32.08
C ALA A 78 -12.76 -4.39 30.59
N ALA A 79 -13.97 -4.57 30.06
CA ALA A 79 -14.21 -4.83 28.64
C ALA A 79 -13.81 -3.63 27.76
N ILE A 80 -14.12 -2.40 28.18
CA ILE A 80 -13.73 -1.17 27.49
C ILE A 80 -12.20 -1.04 27.44
N GLU A 81 -11.52 -1.23 28.57
CA GLU A 81 -10.06 -1.20 28.61
C GLU A 81 -9.43 -2.26 27.70
N GLN A 82 -10.00 -3.48 27.69
CA GLN A 82 -9.59 -4.52 26.75
C GLN A 82 -9.80 -4.09 25.31
N GLN A 83 -10.94 -3.50 24.98
CA GLN A 83 -11.24 -3.04 23.63
C GLN A 83 -10.30 -1.91 23.19
N GLN A 84 -9.95 -0.99 24.08
CA GLN A 84 -8.97 0.06 23.81
C GLN A 84 -7.58 -0.53 23.47
N ARG A 85 -7.16 -1.61 24.16
CA ARG A 85 -5.94 -2.34 23.80
C ARG A 85 -6.03 -2.96 22.42
N VAL A 86 -7.17 -3.53 22.05
CA VAL A 86 -7.40 -4.08 20.69
C VAL A 86 -7.30 -2.98 19.63
N VAL A 87 -7.92 -1.81 19.86
CA VAL A 87 -7.80 -0.65 18.96
C VAL A 87 -6.34 -0.22 18.81
N ALA A 88 -5.59 -0.10 19.91
CA ALA A 88 -4.18 0.28 19.86
C ALA A 88 -3.34 -0.73 19.05
N GLN A 89 -3.57 -2.03 19.24
CA GLN A 89 -2.89 -3.09 18.48
C GLN A 89 -3.24 -3.05 16.99
N ALA A 90 -4.52 -2.89 16.65
CA ALA A 90 -4.98 -2.76 15.27
C ALA A 90 -4.40 -1.52 14.58
N ARG A 91 -4.31 -0.39 15.31
CA ARG A 91 -3.72 0.85 14.82
C ARG A 91 -2.24 0.68 14.51
N ALA A 92 -1.48 0.07 15.43
CA ALA A 92 -0.08 -0.24 15.22
C ALA A 92 0.10 -1.23 14.04
N GLY A 93 -0.81 -2.21 13.90
CA GLY A 93 -0.85 -3.13 12.76
C GLY A 93 -1.02 -2.40 11.43
N ARG A 94 -2.00 -1.50 11.34
CA ARG A 94 -2.25 -0.68 10.15
C ARG A 94 -1.06 0.19 9.79
N GLN A 95 -0.41 0.82 10.78
CA GLN A 95 0.81 1.61 10.56
C GLN A 95 1.95 0.76 9.99
N ARG A 96 2.17 -0.46 10.50
CA ARG A 96 3.17 -1.38 9.95
C ARG A 96 2.86 -1.77 8.51
N CYS A 97 1.62 -2.14 8.21
CA CYS A 97 1.21 -2.47 6.83
C CYS A 97 1.37 -1.28 5.88
N GLN A 98 1.08 -0.07 6.34
CA GLN A 98 1.28 1.14 5.56
C GLN A 98 2.76 1.38 5.24
N ALA A 99 3.65 1.22 6.21
CA ALA A 99 5.10 1.35 5.98
C ALA A 99 5.61 0.34 4.93
N VAL A 100 5.16 -0.92 5.04
CA VAL A 100 5.49 -1.97 4.05
C VAL A 100 4.95 -1.61 2.66
N LEU A 101 3.73 -1.11 2.56
CA LEU A 101 3.16 -0.69 1.27
C LEU A 101 4.02 0.39 0.61
N VAL A 102 4.38 1.44 1.35
CA VAL A 102 5.23 2.53 0.84
C VAL A 102 6.59 2.01 0.36
N GLU A 103 7.20 1.08 1.09
CA GLU A 103 8.46 0.45 0.68
C GLU A 103 8.32 -0.29 -0.65
N ARG A 104 7.25 -1.08 -0.81
CA ARG A 104 7.00 -1.86 -2.05
C ARG A 104 6.65 -0.97 -3.24
N GLU A 105 5.88 0.09 -3.02
CA GLU A 105 5.60 1.11 -4.04
C GLU A 105 6.89 1.78 -4.51
N THR A 106 7.75 2.18 -3.56
CA THR A 106 9.03 2.82 -3.86
C THR A 106 9.94 1.90 -4.67
N ARG A 107 10.01 0.61 -4.31
CA ARG A 107 10.79 -0.39 -5.05
C ARG A 107 10.27 -0.58 -6.48
N ALA A 108 8.96 -0.76 -6.66
CA ALA A 108 8.36 -0.93 -7.98
C ALA A 108 8.59 0.30 -8.87
N ALA A 109 8.40 1.51 -8.32
CA ALA A 109 8.67 2.76 -9.03
C ALA A 109 10.15 2.90 -9.44
N SER A 110 11.07 2.51 -8.56
CA SER A 110 12.51 2.55 -8.83
C SER A 110 12.91 1.61 -9.97
N ILE A 111 12.37 0.39 -9.99
CA ILE A 111 12.62 -0.58 -11.06
C ILE A 111 12.04 -0.08 -12.39
N ARG A 112 10.82 0.47 -12.36
CA ARG A 112 10.17 1.05 -13.55
C ARG A 112 11.02 2.16 -14.17
N LYS A 113 11.50 3.10 -13.36
CA LYS A 113 12.39 4.18 -13.81
C LYS A 113 13.70 3.65 -14.41
N LEU A 114 14.25 2.56 -13.87
CA LEU A 114 15.43 1.92 -14.43
C LEU A 114 15.16 1.29 -15.81
N ILE A 115 14.01 0.63 -15.98
CA ILE A 115 13.57 0.08 -17.27
C ILE A 115 13.44 1.20 -18.31
N GLU A 116 12.70 2.26 -17.99
CA GLU A 116 12.51 3.43 -18.88
C GLU A 116 13.86 4.00 -19.36
N ARG A 117 14.81 4.16 -18.44
CA ARG A 117 16.16 4.62 -18.78
C ARG A 117 16.88 3.65 -19.74
N ARG A 118 16.79 2.35 -19.50
CA ARG A 118 17.44 1.34 -20.37
C ARG A 118 16.83 1.27 -21.74
N GLU A 119 15.50 1.38 -21.84
CA GLU A 119 14.80 1.43 -23.13
C GLU A 119 15.20 2.67 -23.94
N ALA A 120 15.33 3.83 -23.27
CA ALA A 120 15.82 5.05 -23.92
C ALA A 120 17.29 4.92 -24.40
N GLU A 121 18.17 4.32 -23.60
CA GLU A 121 19.57 4.04 -23.96
C GLU A 121 19.66 3.09 -25.17
N GLU A 122 18.87 2.01 -25.19
CA GLU A 122 18.82 1.05 -26.30
C GLU A 122 18.27 1.68 -27.59
N ALA A 123 17.20 2.47 -27.49
CA ALA A 123 16.62 3.19 -28.63
C ALA A 123 17.61 4.20 -29.23
N LEU A 124 18.36 4.93 -28.40
CA LEU A 124 19.38 5.86 -28.87
C LEU A 124 20.54 5.13 -29.56
N ALA A 125 21.00 4.02 -28.99
CA ALA A 125 22.06 3.21 -29.58
C ALA A 125 21.63 2.63 -30.94
N GLN A 126 20.38 2.19 -31.05
CA GLN A 126 19.81 1.65 -32.29
C GLN A 126 19.72 2.73 -33.38
N ARG A 127 19.19 3.92 -33.05
CA ARG A 127 19.15 5.07 -33.99
C ARG A 127 20.54 5.43 -34.53
N ARG A 128 21.56 5.44 -33.67
CA ARG A 128 22.95 5.71 -34.09
C ARG A 128 23.49 4.64 -35.04
N ARG A 129 23.16 3.37 -34.82
CA ARG A 129 23.56 2.26 -35.71
C ARG A 129 22.88 2.37 -37.08
N GLU A 130 21.58 2.65 -37.09
CA GLU A 130 20.79 2.83 -38.32
C GLU A 130 21.27 4.02 -39.14
N GLN A 131 21.55 5.16 -38.49
CA GLN A 131 22.12 6.33 -39.15
C GLN A 131 23.48 6.00 -39.78
N LYS A 132 24.39 5.39 -39.03
CA LYS A 132 25.71 4.99 -39.55
C LYS A 132 25.61 4.05 -40.75
N ALA A 133 24.74 3.04 -40.68
CA ALA A 133 24.52 2.11 -41.78
C ALA A 133 23.98 2.81 -43.04
N THR A 134 23.08 3.78 -42.86
CA THR A 134 22.51 4.59 -43.93
C THR A 134 23.57 5.48 -44.58
N ASP A 135 24.38 6.16 -43.78
CA ASP A 135 25.48 7.03 -44.25
C ASP A 135 26.54 6.22 -45.02
N GLU A 136 26.90 5.02 -44.54
CA GLU A 136 27.82 4.12 -45.23
C GLU A 136 27.27 3.61 -46.57
N GLN A 137 25.97 3.37 -46.66
CA GLN A 137 25.33 2.97 -47.91
C GLN A 137 25.27 4.13 -48.90
N ALA A 138 24.88 5.33 -48.44
CA ALA A 138 24.88 6.54 -49.25
C ALA A 138 26.27 6.88 -49.78
N SER A 139 27.31 6.76 -48.94
CA SER A 139 28.70 6.99 -49.34
C SER A 139 29.18 5.97 -50.39
N ARG A 140 28.84 4.69 -50.22
CA ARG A 140 29.13 3.64 -51.22
C ARG A 140 28.47 3.91 -52.57
N LEU A 141 27.18 4.28 -52.57
CA LEU A 141 26.44 4.63 -53.78
C LEU A 141 27.04 5.87 -54.46
N ALA A 142 27.37 6.91 -53.69
CA ALA A 142 27.98 8.13 -54.20
C ALA A 142 29.38 7.90 -54.77
N TRP A 143 30.17 6.99 -54.19
CA TRP A 143 31.47 6.59 -54.72
C TRP A 143 31.32 5.80 -56.02
N ALA A 144 30.44 4.81 -56.07
CA ALA A 144 30.17 4.03 -57.28
C ALA A 144 29.70 4.90 -58.45
N ALA A 145 28.80 5.86 -58.19
CA ALA A 145 28.34 6.82 -59.20
C ALA A 145 29.48 7.72 -59.71
N ARG A 146 30.40 8.16 -58.83
CA ARG A 146 31.56 8.97 -59.22
C ARG A 146 32.57 8.21 -60.06
N VAL A 147 32.84 6.95 -59.72
CA VAL A 147 33.73 6.08 -60.50
C VAL A 147 33.17 5.87 -61.90
N HIS A 148 31.86 5.62 -62.03
CA HIS A 148 31.21 5.43 -63.32
C HIS A 148 31.30 6.66 -64.25
N VAL A 149 31.25 7.87 -63.70
CA VAL A 149 31.38 9.13 -64.46
C VAL A 149 32.83 9.40 -64.90
N LEU A 150 33.83 8.87 -64.21
CA LEU A 150 35.25 9.05 -64.55
C LEU A 150 35.78 7.98 -65.53
N THR A 151 35.04 6.89 -65.72
CA THR A 151 35.40 5.78 -66.63
C THR A 151 34.58 5.74 -67.92
N ALA A 152 33.64 6.67 -68.10
CA ALA A 152 32.84 6.85 -69.32
C ALA A 152 33.33 8.08 -70.11
#